data_AF-A0A7S0NC74-F1
#
_entry.id   AF-A0A7S0NC74-F1
#
_cell.length_a   1.000
_cell.length_b   1.000
_cell.length_c   1.000
_cell.angle_alpha   90.00
_cell.angle_beta   90.00
_cell.angle_gamma   90.00
#
_symmetry.space_group_name_H-M   'P 1'
#
loop_
_entity.id
_entity.type
_entity.pdbx_description
1 polymer ?
#
loop_
_entity_poly.entity_id
_entity_poly.type
_entity_poly.pdbx_seq_one_letter_code
_entity_poly.pdbx_strand_id
1 'polypeptide(L)'
;QGCEPAVRAARRALQLRAEMCHFTTNLQYYLMWEVLEAARTEFVARADAAADLDELVGAHEDYLATLLRKALLDEGSAHLRATLGALLDNMLGLAGVVRRLNEAVQGADRVTTERARRIQARVASGQWGTVAGEEAGDPWPPGEVGAIARRVEELAAAHARALQTFTDQLPAQAHDEVRFLLYRLDFNDFARRRTADDAGGAGAMDVDG
;
A
#
# COMPACT_ATOMS: atom_id res chain seq x y z
N GLN A 1 -16.85 -22.56 6.92
CA GLN A 1 -15.48 -22.56 7.47
C GLN A 1 -14.55 -21.59 6.71
N GLY A 2 -14.77 -21.28 5.43
CA GLY A 2 -13.91 -20.34 4.67
C GLY A 2 -14.10 -18.83 4.89
N CYS A 3 -15.09 -18.38 5.66
CA CYS A 3 -15.35 -16.94 5.86
C CYS A 3 -14.26 -16.24 6.69
N GLU A 4 -13.81 -16.86 7.79
CA GLU A 4 -12.77 -16.29 8.66
C GLU A 4 -11.44 -16.01 7.93
N PRO A 5 -10.85 -16.95 7.16
CA PRO A 5 -9.62 -16.68 6.41
C PRO A 5 -9.81 -15.60 5.33
N ALA A 6 -11.00 -15.50 4.73
CA ALA A 6 -11.29 -14.44 3.76
C ALA A 6 -11.34 -13.06 4.42
N VAL A 7 -11.97 -12.94 5.60
CA VAL A 7 -11.99 -11.70 6.39
C VAL A 7 -10.58 -11.31 6.83
N ARG A 8 -9.75 -12.28 7.23
CA ARG A 8 -8.35 -12.03 7.59
C ARG A 8 -7.55 -11.51 6.39
N ALA A 9 -7.68 -12.14 5.22
CA ALA A 9 -7.03 -11.69 3.99
C ALA A 9 -7.47 -10.27 3.60
N ALA A 10 -8.77 -9.96 3.73
CA ALA A 10 -9.31 -8.63 3.47
C ALA A 10 -8.75 -7.58 4.43
N ARG A 11 -8.72 -7.88 5.74
CA ARG A 11 -8.13 -7.00 6.74
C ARG A 11 -6.66 -6.70 6.43
N ARG A 12 -5.88 -7.73 6.09
CA ARG A 12 -4.48 -7.57 5.73
C ARG A 12 -4.29 -6.70 4.48
N ALA A 13 -5.10 -6.91 3.44
CA ALA A 13 -5.06 -6.11 2.22
C ALA A 13 -5.41 -4.63 2.49
N LEU A 14 -6.39 -4.37 3.37
CA LEU A 14 -6.76 -3.01 3.77
C LEU A 14 -5.66 -2.32 4.59
N GLN A 15 -4.99 -3.06 5.47
CA GLN A 15 -3.83 -2.54 6.21
C GLN A 15 -2.71 -2.17 5.24
N LEU A 16 -2.34 -3.07 4.32
CA LEU A 16 -1.30 -2.81 3.33
C LEU A 16 -1.66 -1.59 2.45
N ARG A 17 -2.94 -1.45 2.07
CA ARG A 17 -3.41 -0.27 1.35
C ARG A 17 -3.19 1.01 2.15
N ALA A 18 -3.49 1.02 3.44
CA ALA A 18 -3.28 2.18 4.30
C ALA A 18 -1.80 2.55 4.38
N GLU A 19 -0.91 1.57 4.56
CA GLU A 19 0.55 1.76 4.58
C GLU A 19 1.05 2.37 3.25
N MET A 20 0.60 1.83 2.11
CA MET A 20 0.93 2.32 0.77
C MET A 20 0.41 3.74 0.51
N CYS A 21 -0.81 4.05 0.95
CA CYS A 21 -1.39 5.39 0.86
C CYS A 21 -0.60 6.40 1.70
N HIS A 22 -0.20 6.02 2.91
CA HIS A 22 0.64 6.85 3.78
C HIS A 22 1.97 7.17 3.11
N PHE A 23 2.66 6.15 2.59
CA PHE A 23 3.91 6.35 1.84
C PHE A 23 3.73 7.35 0.69
N THR A 24 2.72 7.11 -0.16
CA THR A 24 2.48 7.93 -1.35
C THR A 24 2.17 9.38 -0.99
N THR A 25 1.35 9.57 0.05
CA THR A 25 0.96 10.90 0.52
C THR A 25 2.18 11.68 1.02
N ASN A 26 3.03 11.06 1.86
CA ASN A 26 4.23 11.72 2.36
C ASN A 26 5.24 12.01 1.26
N LEU A 27 5.42 11.10 0.29
CA LEU A 27 6.28 11.34 -0.86
C LEU A 27 5.77 12.51 -1.72
N GLN A 28 4.46 12.60 -1.96
CA GLN A 28 3.87 13.72 -2.70
C GLN A 28 4.07 15.06 -1.97
N TYR A 29 3.89 15.09 -0.64
CA TYR A 29 4.15 16.30 0.14
C TYR A 29 5.61 16.75 0.05
N TYR A 30 6.56 15.81 0.14
CA TYR A 30 7.97 16.09 -0.06
C TYR A 30 8.24 16.72 -1.43
N LEU A 31 7.79 16.06 -2.50
CA LEU A 31 8.03 16.55 -3.86
C LEU A 31 7.40 17.94 -4.10
N MET A 32 6.17 18.15 -3.64
CA MET A 32 5.45 19.38 -3.91
C MET A 32 5.98 20.58 -3.10
N TRP A 33 6.20 20.41 -1.79
CA TRP A 33 6.51 21.54 -0.91
C TRP A 33 8.00 21.68 -0.61
N GLU A 34 8.69 20.59 -0.35
CA GLU A 34 10.10 20.62 0.07
C GLU A 34 11.05 20.69 -1.12
N VAL A 35 10.64 20.15 -2.27
CA VAL A 35 11.42 20.20 -3.51
C VAL A 35 10.95 21.31 -4.44
N LEU A 36 9.72 21.21 -4.97
CA LEU A 36 9.26 22.11 -6.04
C LEU A 36 9.08 23.54 -5.56
N GLU A 37 8.33 23.77 -4.47
CA GLU A 37 8.06 25.14 -3.99
C GLU A 37 9.32 25.83 -3.46
N ALA A 38 10.17 25.09 -2.72
CA ALA A 38 11.43 25.61 -2.21
C ALA A 38 12.38 26.02 -3.35
N ALA A 39 12.60 25.13 -4.32
CA ALA A 39 13.48 25.43 -5.45
C ALA A 39 12.92 26.57 -6.32
N ARG A 40 11.59 26.64 -6.49
CA ARG A 40 10.94 27.72 -7.24
C ARG A 40 11.18 29.08 -6.57
N THR A 41 11.02 29.15 -5.26
CA THR A 41 11.23 30.38 -4.49
C THR A 41 12.66 30.90 -4.64
N GLU A 42 13.64 30.00 -4.58
CA GLU A 42 15.06 30.34 -4.80
C GLU A 42 15.31 30.81 -6.23
N PHE A 43 14.78 30.11 -7.23
CA PHE A 43 14.94 30.47 -8.64
C PHE A 43 14.35 31.85 -8.96
N VAL A 44 13.14 32.16 -8.49
CA VAL A 44 12.51 33.47 -8.73
C VAL A 44 13.36 34.60 -8.16
N ALA A 45 13.87 34.45 -6.94
CA ALA A 45 14.75 35.45 -6.33
C ALA A 45 16.06 35.64 -7.12
N ARG A 46 16.65 34.56 -7.65
CA ARG A 46 17.87 34.63 -8.48
C ARG A 46 17.59 35.20 -9.87
N ALA A 47 16.45 34.88 -10.46
CA ALA A 47 16.04 35.38 -11.77
C ALA A 47 15.75 36.88 -11.73
N ASP A 48 15.09 37.37 -10.67
CA ASP A 48 14.82 38.79 -10.47
C ASP A 48 16.09 39.62 -10.23
N ALA A 49 17.15 38.99 -9.71
CA ALA A 49 18.43 39.62 -9.43
C ALA A 49 19.43 39.56 -10.61
N ALA A 50 19.14 38.79 -11.67
CA ALA A 50 20.04 38.59 -12.80
C ALA A 50 20.21 39.88 -13.61
N ALA A 51 21.47 40.27 -13.87
CA ALA A 51 21.79 41.50 -14.58
C ALA A 51 21.72 41.34 -16.11
N ASP A 52 21.93 40.13 -16.61
CA ASP A 52 21.91 39.78 -18.03
C ASP A 52 21.29 38.40 -18.29
N LEU A 53 21.21 38.04 -19.57
CA LEU A 53 20.61 36.78 -20.00
C LEU A 53 21.44 35.56 -19.59
N ASP A 54 22.77 35.69 -19.55
CA ASP A 54 23.65 34.56 -19.24
C ASP A 54 23.53 34.20 -17.75
N GLU A 55 23.44 35.20 -16.86
CA GLU A 55 23.14 34.99 -15.45
C GLU A 55 21.76 34.35 -15.22
N LEU A 56 20.75 34.76 -15.99
CA LEU A 56 19.41 34.15 -15.92
C LEU A 56 19.43 32.68 -16.38
N VAL A 57 20.15 32.38 -17.46
CA VAL A 57 20.34 31.00 -17.96
C VAL A 57 21.05 30.16 -16.90
N GLY A 58 22.14 30.65 -16.31
CA GLY A 58 22.85 29.95 -15.24
C GLY A 58 21.98 29.69 -14.01
N ALA A 59 21.17 30.67 -13.58
CA ALA A 59 20.21 30.48 -12.49
C ALA A 59 19.16 29.40 -12.83
N HIS A 60 18.75 29.30 -14.09
CA HIS A 60 17.80 28.28 -14.53
C HIS A 60 18.42 26.88 -14.58
N GLU A 61 19.66 26.74 -15.07
CA GLU A 61 20.39 25.48 -15.06
C GLU A 61 20.61 24.96 -13.65
N ASP A 62 21.00 25.84 -12.72
CA ASP A 62 21.15 25.51 -11.29
C ASP A 62 19.82 25.07 -10.66
N TYR A 63 18.72 25.74 -11.00
CA TYR A 63 17.38 25.38 -10.55
C TYR A 63 17.01 23.95 -10.99
N LEU A 64 17.19 23.64 -12.28
CA LEU A 64 16.89 22.30 -12.82
C LEU A 64 17.77 21.22 -12.20
N ALA A 65 19.08 21.47 -12.06
CA ALA A 65 20.00 20.53 -11.44
C ALA A 65 19.64 20.25 -9.97
N THR A 66 19.23 21.30 -9.23
CA THR A 66 18.78 21.16 -7.84
C THR A 66 17.46 20.40 -7.76
N LEU A 67 16.50 20.69 -8.65
CA LEU A 67 15.22 20.00 -8.70
C LEU A 67 15.40 18.52 -8.99
N LEU A 68 16.20 18.15 -9.99
CA LEU A 68 16.45 16.75 -10.33
C LEU A 68 17.12 15.98 -9.19
N ARG A 69 18.11 16.60 -8.53
CA ARG A 69 18.79 16.01 -7.38
C ARG A 69 17.84 15.79 -6.20
N LYS A 70 17.13 16.84 -5.78
CA LYS A 70 16.19 16.78 -4.65
C LYS A 70 14.96 15.91 -4.95
N ALA A 71 14.50 15.83 -6.19
CA ALA A 71 13.41 14.94 -6.60
C ALA A 71 13.82 13.46 -6.69
N LEU A 72 15.07 13.12 -6.35
CA LEU A 72 15.64 11.77 -6.45
C LEU A 72 15.71 11.26 -7.90
N LEU A 73 15.85 12.17 -8.86
CA LEU A 73 15.84 11.88 -10.30
C LEU A 73 17.22 11.94 -10.96
N ASP A 74 18.25 12.33 -10.23
CA ASP A 74 19.61 12.42 -10.74
C ASP A 74 20.25 11.04 -10.96
N GLU A 75 21.44 11.05 -11.56
CA GLU A 75 22.23 9.83 -11.80
C GLU A 75 22.69 9.19 -10.49
N GLY A 76 23.00 10.00 -9.47
CA GLY A 76 23.37 9.53 -8.12
C GLY A 76 22.26 8.78 -7.40
N SER A 77 20.99 9.04 -7.74
CA SER A 77 19.81 8.39 -7.17
C SER A 77 19.34 7.14 -7.95
N ALA A 78 20.13 6.59 -8.88
CA ALA A 78 19.69 5.45 -9.70
C ALA A 78 19.16 4.25 -8.89
N HIS A 79 19.84 3.91 -7.78
CA HIS A 79 19.39 2.83 -6.90
C HIS A 79 18.10 3.17 -6.16
N LEU A 80 17.97 4.40 -5.65
CA LEU A 80 16.74 4.89 -5.01
C LEU A 80 15.56 4.90 -5.97
N ARG A 81 15.77 5.34 -7.22
CA ARG A 81 14.76 5.29 -8.28
C ARG A 81 14.29 3.88 -8.56
N ALA A 82 15.22 2.92 -8.64
CA ALA A 82 14.87 1.52 -8.83
C ALA A 82 14.02 1.00 -7.67
N THR A 83 14.37 1.33 -6.43
CA THR A 83 13.58 0.92 -5.25
C THR A 83 12.22 1.64 -5.18
N LEU A 84 12.16 2.92 -5.53
CA LEU A 84 10.90 3.67 -5.65
C LEU A 84 10.00 3.06 -6.73
N GLY A 85 10.56 2.68 -7.88
CA GLY A 85 9.84 1.95 -8.93
C GLY A 85 9.24 0.65 -8.39
N ALA A 86 10.03 -0.16 -7.68
CA ALA A 86 9.54 -1.39 -7.05
C ALA A 86 8.44 -1.13 -6.01
N LEU A 87 8.52 -0.03 -5.25
CA LEU A 87 7.45 0.37 -4.32
C LEU A 87 6.15 0.67 -5.05
N LEU A 88 6.20 1.48 -6.12
CA LEU A 88 5.04 1.83 -6.94
C LEU A 88 4.46 0.61 -7.66
N ASP A 89 5.30 -0.28 -8.19
CA ASP A 89 4.88 -1.54 -8.81
C ASP A 89 4.15 -2.44 -7.80
N ASN A 90 4.64 -2.52 -6.55
CA ASN A 90 3.94 -3.24 -5.48
C ASN A 90 2.56 -2.63 -5.18
N MET A 91 2.43 -1.30 -5.22
CA MET A 91 1.13 -0.63 -5.03
C MET A 91 0.15 -0.94 -6.16
N LEU A 92 0.61 -0.91 -7.41
CA LEU A 92 -0.18 -1.33 -8.56
C LEU A 92 -0.55 -2.81 -8.47
N GLY A 93 0.37 -3.64 -7.98
CA GLY A 93 0.14 -5.06 -7.69
C GLY A 93 -1.01 -5.30 -6.71
N LEU A 94 -1.19 -4.43 -5.71
CA LEU A 94 -2.28 -4.53 -4.73
C LEU A 94 -3.65 -4.35 -5.39
N ALA A 95 -3.77 -3.47 -6.39
CA ALA A 95 -5.03 -3.25 -7.10
C ALA A 95 -5.56 -4.55 -7.72
N GLY A 96 -4.68 -5.37 -8.30
CA GLY A 96 -5.04 -6.68 -8.84
C GLY A 96 -5.50 -7.68 -7.77
N VAL A 97 -4.90 -7.65 -6.59
CA VAL A 97 -5.28 -8.50 -5.45
C VAL A 97 -6.63 -8.08 -4.89
N VAL A 98 -6.85 -6.79 -4.68
CA VAL A 98 -8.12 -6.22 -4.19
C VAL A 98 -9.25 -6.52 -5.17
N ARG A 99 -9.00 -6.43 -6.49
CA ARG A 99 -9.99 -6.82 -7.49
C ARG A 99 -10.43 -8.27 -7.35
N ARG A 100 -9.48 -9.21 -7.25
CA ARG A 100 -9.78 -10.64 -7.03
C ARG A 100 -10.53 -10.89 -5.72
N LEU A 101 -10.12 -10.21 -4.64
CA LEU A 101 -10.82 -10.30 -3.37
C LEU A 101 -12.27 -9.82 -3.49
N ASN A 102 -12.51 -8.71 -4.19
CA ASN A 102 -13.85 -8.18 -4.44
C ASN A 102 -14.70 -9.14 -5.29
N GLU A 103 -14.10 -9.76 -6.32
CA GLU A 103 -14.75 -10.80 -7.12
C GLU A 103 -15.15 -12.01 -6.25
N ALA A 104 -14.27 -12.48 -5.37
CA ALA A 104 -14.56 -13.57 -4.44
C ALA A 104 -15.69 -13.21 -3.45
N VAL A 105 -15.67 -12.00 -2.88
CA VAL A 105 -16.73 -11.48 -2.00
C VAL A 105 -18.08 -11.44 -2.72
N GLN A 106 -18.11 -10.92 -3.95
CA GLN A 106 -19.34 -10.87 -4.75
C GLN A 106 -19.83 -12.27 -5.13
N GLY A 107 -18.91 -13.20 -5.41
CA GLY A 107 -19.25 -14.61 -5.64
C GLY A 107 -19.91 -15.25 -4.43
N ALA A 108 -19.32 -15.07 -3.25
CA ALA A 108 -19.86 -15.56 -1.98
C ALA A 108 -21.25 -14.98 -1.68
N ASP A 109 -21.43 -13.68 -1.91
CA ASP A 109 -22.71 -12.98 -1.73
C ASP A 109 -23.81 -13.53 -2.66
N ARG A 110 -23.47 -13.78 -3.93
CA ARG A 110 -24.40 -14.41 -4.89
C ARG A 110 -24.83 -15.80 -4.44
N VAL A 111 -23.88 -16.64 -4.02
CA VAL A 111 -24.17 -18.01 -3.55
C VAL A 111 -25.05 -17.99 -2.30
N THR A 112 -24.73 -17.13 -1.33
CA THR A 112 -25.51 -17.02 -0.08
C THR A 112 -26.90 -16.46 -0.32
N THR A 113 -27.04 -15.44 -1.15
CA THR A 113 -28.34 -14.85 -1.52
C THR A 113 -29.24 -15.85 -2.26
N GLU A 114 -28.68 -16.60 -3.21
CA GLU A 114 -29.42 -17.61 -3.95
C GLU A 114 -29.89 -18.76 -3.04
N ARG A 115 -29.03 -19.21 -2.11
CA ARG A 115 -29.43 -20.17 -1.07
C ARG A 115 -30.58 -19.64 -0.22
N ALA A 116 -30.50 -18.39 0.24
CA ALA A 116 -31.55 -17.77 1.05
C ALA A 116 -32.88 -17.71 0.30
N ARG A 117 -32.88 -17.32 -0.98
CA ARG A 117 -34.07 -17.31 -1.85
C ARG A 117 -34.70 -18.70 -1.99
N ARG A 118 -33.89 -19.73 -2.22
CA ARG A 118 -34.36 -21.13 -2.34
C ARG A 118 -34.96 -21.66 -1.04
N ILE A 119 -34.36 -21.29 0.10
CA ILE A 119 -34.92 -21.64 1.42
C ILE A 119 -36.28 -20.95 1.59
N GLN A 120 -36.38 -19.65 1.30
CA GLN A 120 -37.65 -18.91 1.39
C GLN A 120 -38.74 -19.49 0.48
N ALA A 121 -38.42 -19.82 -0.77
CA ALA A 121 -39.37 -20.43 -1.70
C ALA A 121 -39.89 -21.79 -1.21
N ARG A 122 -39.04 -22.60 -0.58
CA ARG A 122 -39.43 -23.90 0.01
C ARG A 122 -40.29 -23.76 1.25
N VAL A 123 -39.93 -22.82 2.13
CA VAL A 123 -40.76 -22.49 3.29
C VAL A 123 -42.15 -22.05 2.84
N ALA A 124 -42.26 -21.25 1.77
CA ALA A 124 -43.54 -20.84 1.20
C ALA A 124 -44.34 -22.01 0.57
N SER A 125 -43.67 -23.03 0.03
CA SER A 125 -44.33 -24.24 -0.53
C SER A 125 -44.60 -25.33 0.52
N GLY A 126 -44.35 -25.06 1.81
CA GLY A 126 -44.59 -26.00 2.91
C GLY A 126 -43.58 -27.17 2.97
N GLN A 127 -42.49 -27.11 2.21
CA GLN A 127 -41.45 -28.12 2.20
C GLN A 127 -40.34 -27.72 3.19
N TRP A 128 -40.17 -28.54 4.23
CA TRP A 128 -39.15 -28.34 5.27
C TRP A 128 -38.06 -29.40 5.13
N GLY A 129 -36.80 -28.98 5.27
CA GLY A 129 -35.64 -29.88 5.25
C GLY A 129 -34.68 -29.68 4.08
N THR A 130 -33.60 -30.45 4.08
CA THR A 130 -32.54 -30.46 3.07
C THR A 130 -32.84 -31.46 1.97
N VAL A 131 -32.77 -31.06 0.70
CA VAL A 131 -32.96 -31.98 -0.44
C VAL A 131 -31.61 -32.58 -0.83
N ALA A 132 -31.54 -33.91 -0.97
CA ALA A 132 -30.32 -34.60 -1.40
C ALA A 132 -29.92 -34.14 -2.82
N GLY A 133 -28.65 -33.74 -3.00
CA GLY A 133 -28.11 -33.22 -4.26
C GLY A 133 -28.03 -31.69 -4.36
N GLU A 134 -28.56 -30.95 -3.38
CA GLU A 134 -28.37 -29.49 -3.27
C GLU A 134 -27.11 -29.13 -2.47
N GLU A 135 -25.97 -29.72 -2.81
CA GLU A 135 -24.69 -29.17 -2.37
C GLU A 135 -24.40 -27.92 -3.19
N ALA A 136 -25.00 -26.80 -2.78
CA ALA A 136 -24.54 -25.50 -3.26
C ALA A 136 -23.04 -25.40 -2.92
N GLY A 137 -22.20 -25.04 -3.90
CA GLY A 137 -20.76 -24.92 -3.70
C GLY A 137 -20.43 -23.95 -2.57
N ASP A 138 -19.37 -24.22 -1.81
CA ASP A 138 -18.94 -23.38 -0.68
C ASP A 138 -18.82 -21.91 -1.13
N PRO A 139 -19.50 -20.94 -0.47
CA PRO A 139 -19.34 -19.52 -0.79
C PRO A 139 -17.90 -19.05 -0.69
N TRP A 140 -17.06 -19.75 0.07
CA TRP A 140 -15.66 -19.44 0.29
C TRP A 140 -14.78 -20.66 -0.01
N PRO A 141 -14.46 -20.93 -1.30
CA PRO A 141 -13.59 -22.04 -1.68
C PRO A 141 -12.22 -21.89 -1.01
N PRO A 142 -11.76 -22.86 -0.19
CA PRO A 142 -10.52 -22.73 0.58
C PRO A 142 -9.29 -22.46 -0.29
N GLY A 143 -9.24 -23.03 -1.50
CA GLY A 143 -8.15 -22.84 -2.45
C GLY A 143 -8.06 -21.41 -3.00
N GLU A 144 -9.19 -20.78 -3.31
CA GLU A 144 -9.23 -19.41 -3.82
C GLU A 144 -8.89 -18.40 -2.72
N VAL A 145 -9.50 -18.55 -1.54
CA VAL A 145 -9.22 -17.71 -0.37
C VAL A 145 -7.75 -17.84 0.04
N GLY A 146 -7.21 -19.06 0.06
CA GLY A 146 -5.80 -19.31 0.36
C GLY A 146 -4.86 -18.67 -0.65
N ALA A 147 -5.17 -18.73 -1.95
CA ALA A 147 -4.37 -18.10 -2.99
C ALA A 147 -4.37 -16.56 -2.87
N ILE A 148 -5.52 -15.95 -2.56
CA ILE A 148 -5.63 -14.51 -2.32
C ILE A 148 -4.82 -14.12 -1.08
N ALA A 149 -5.01 -14.82 0.05
CA ALA A 149 -4.29 -14.57 1.30
C ALA A 149 -2.77 -14.64 1.12
N ARG A 150 -2.27 -15.71 0.48
CA ARG A 150 -0.84 -15.87 0.18
C ARG A 150 -0.32 -14.70 -0.65
N ARG A 151 -1.08 -14.28 -1.67
CA ARG A 151 -0.65 -13.18 -2.53
C ARG A 151 -0.61 -11.84 -1.80
N VAL A 152 -1.54 -11.59 -0.88
CA VAL A 152 -1.50 -10.40 -0.02
C VAL A 152 -0.22 -10.40 0.81
N GLU A 153 0.14 -11.52 1.43
CA GLU A 153 1.34 -11.59 2.28
C GLU A 153 2.65 -11.49 1.47
N GLU A 154 2.73 -12.14 0.31
CA GLU A 154 3.86 -11.99 -0.60
C GLU A 154 4.09 -10.52 -0.97
N LEU A 155 3.00 -9.81 -1.30
CA LEU A 155 3.05 -8.41 -1.68
C LEU A 155 3.39 -7.50 -0.49
N ALA A 156 2.83 -7.78 0.68
CA ALA A 156 3.13 -7.03 1.90
C ALA A 156 4.61 -7.18 2.27
N ALA A 157 5.15 -8.40 2.19
CA ALA A 157 6.56 -8.66 2.48
C ALA A 157 7.48 -8.01 1.42
N ALA A 158 7.10 -8.03 0.14
CA ALA A 158 7.84 -7.35 -0.92
C ALA A 158 7.85 -5.82 -0.73
N HIS A 159 6.69 -5.23 -0.40
CA HIS A 159 6.57 -3.80 -0.14
C HIS A 159 7.37 -3.38 1.09
N ALA A 160 7.29 -4.14 2.19
CA ALA A 160 8.03 -3.86 3.42
C ALA A 160 9.56 -3.90 3.20
N ARG A 161 10.06 -4.90 2.45
CA ARG A 161 11.48 -4.98 2.07
C ARG A 161 11.90 -3.80 1.20
N ALA A 162 11.14 -3.49 0.16
CA ALA A 162 11.44 -2.36 -0.72
C ALA A 162 11.44 -1.03 0.06
N LEU A 163 10.50 -0.87 1.00
CA LEU A 163 10.43 0.33 1.84
C LEU A 163 11.63 0.43 2.76
N GLN A 164 12.06 -0.69 3.35
CA GLN A 164 13.27 -0.73 4.17
C GLN A 164 14.49 -0.33 3.34
N THR A 165 14.70 -0.97 2.18
CA THR A 165 15.81 -0.64 1.29
C THR A 165 15.80 0.83 0.87
N PHE A 166 14.63 1.39 0.57
CA PHE A 166 14.49 2.81 0.22
C PHE A 166 14.90 3.71 1.39
N THR A 167 14.40 3.39 2.59
CA THR A 167 14.68 4.09 3.86
C THR A 167 16.16 4.05 4.22
N ASP A 168 16.83 2.91 4.00
CA ASP A 168 18.26 2.74 4.28
C ASP A 168 19.14 3.51 3.28
N GLN A 169 18.67 3.71 2.05
CA GLN A 169 19.39 4.44 1.00
C GLN A 169 19.19 5.96 1.06
N LEU A 170 18.08 6.44 1.65
CA LEU A 170 17.75 7.87 1.76
C LEU A 170 18.86 8.72 2.44
N PRO A 171 19.49 8.29 3.56
CA PRO A 171 20.57 9.06 4.21
C PRO A 171 21.77 9.34 3.32
N ALA A 172 22.03 8.51 2.30
CA ALA A 172 23.16 8.69 1.38
C ALA A 172 22.98 9.91 0.45
N GLN A 173 21.77 10.47 0.33
CA GLN A 173 21.47 11.62 -0.53
C GLN A 173 21.79 12.99 0.11
N ALA A 174 22.27 13.02 1.37
CA ALA A 174 22.89 14.17 2.03
C ALA A 174 22.18 15.54 1.90
N HIS A 175 20.85 15.58 1.92
CA HIS A 175 20.06 16.82 1.98
C HIS A 175 19.14 16.84 3.21
N ASP A 176 18.93 18.02 3.82
CA ASP A 176 18.21 18.14 5.08
C ASP A 176 16.71 17.80 4.94
N GLU A 177 16.11 18.08 3.79
CA GLU A 177 14.71 17.77 3.46
C GLU A 177 14.46 16.25 3.46
N VAL A 178 15.45 15.48 3.03
CA VAL A 178 15.39 14.00 3.00
C VAL A 178 15.31 13.41 4.41
N ARG A 179 15.83 14.10 5.43
CA ARG A 179 15.72 13.68 6.84
C ARG A 179 14.29 13.85 7.37
N PHE A 180 13.59 14.91 6.96
CA PHE A 180 12.19 15.11 7.32
C PHE A 180 11.28 14.10 6.63
N LEU A 181 11.57 13.78 5.37
CA LEU A 181 10.90 12.68 4.67
C LEU A 181 11.12 11.34 5.40
N LEU A 182 12.38 11.03 5.78
CA LEU A 182 12.70 9.82 6.52
C LEU A 182 11.86 9.68 7.80
N TYR A 183 11.78 10.74 8.61
CA TYR A 183 10.97 10.73 9.84
C TYR A 183 9.47 10.49 9.57
N ARG A 184 8.93 11.08 8.50
CA ARG A 184 7.53 10.90 8.08
C ARG A 184 7.25 9.48 7.58
N LEU A 185 8.24 8.84 6.96
CA LEU A 185 8.16 7.47 6.46
C LEU A 185 8.37 6.42 7.58
N ASP A 186 9.22 6.73 8.57
CA ASP A 186 9.53 5.87 9.72
C ASP A 186 8.36 5.67 10.69
N PHE A 187 7.30 6.49 10.59
CA PHE A 187 6.03 6.26 11.29
C PHE A 187 5.41 4.86 11.01
N ASN A 188 5.81 4.19 9.92
CA ASN A 188 5.44 2.80 9.66
C ASN A 188 6.02 1.80 10.66
N ASP A 189 7.16 2.09 11.29
CA ASP A 189 7.75 1.19 12.30
C ASP A 189 6.86 1.10 13.55
N PHE A 190 6.17 2.20 13.89
CA PHE A 190 5.14 2.22 14.92
C PHE A 190 3.92 1.36 14.55
N ALA A 191 3.44 1.42 13.31
CA ALA A 191 2.34 0.58 12.83
C ALA A 191 2.71 -0.92 12.82
N ARG A 192 3.94 -1.27 12.43
CA ARG A 192 4.48 -2.64 12.46
C ARG A 192 4.55 -3.18 13.89
N ARG A 193 5.08 -2.38 14.84
CA ARG A 193 5.13 -2.75 16.26
C ARG A 193 3.74 -3.01 16.83
N ARG A 194 2.73 -2.20 16.47
CA ARG A 194 1.35 -2.43 16.90
C ARG A 194 0.77 -3.75 16.40
N THR A 195 1.08 -4.14 15.16
CA THR A 195 0.62 -5.44 14.63
C THR A 195 1.35 -6.64 15.22
N ALA A 196 2.62 -6.47 15.62
CA ALA A 196 3.37 -7.50 16.33
C ALA A 196 2.86 -7.68 17.77
N ASP A 197 2.54 -6.59 18.46
CA ASP A 197 1.93 -6.62 19.80
C ASP A 197 0.51 -7.21 19.77
N ASP A 198 -0.32 -6.84 18.79
CA ASP A 198 -1.67 -7.40 18.62
C ASP A 198 -1.62 -8.92 18.27
N ALA A 199 -0.55 -9.40 17.61
CA ALA A 199 -0.33 -10.83 17.33
C ALA A 199 0.28 -11.61 18.51
N GLY A 200 1.08 -10.95 19.36
CA GLY A 200 1.64 -11.51 20.59
C GLY A 200 0.62 -11.63 21.73
N GLY A 201 -0.39 -10.76 21.76
CA GLY A 201 -1.47 -10.79 22.76
C GLY A 201 -2.49 -11.92 22.59
N ALA A 202 -2.57 -12.53 21.39
CA ALA A 202 -3.51 -13.62 21.11
C ALA A 202 -3.00 -15.02 21.49
N GLY A 203 -1.75 -15.13 21.98
CA GLY A 203 -1.10 -16.41 22.36
C GLY A 203 -1.03 -16.68 23.86
N ALA A 204 -1.59 -15.82 24.72
CA ALA A 204 -1.42 -15.88 26.18
C ALA A 204 -2.73 -15.95 26.97
N MET A 205 -3.77 -16.57 26.40
CA MET A 205 -5.03 -16.81 27.11
C MET A 205 -5.58 -18.20 26.79
N ASP A 206 -4.84 -19.23 27.20
CA ASP A 206 -5.35 -20.58 27.51
C ASP A 206 -4.18 -21.46 27.96
N VAL A 207 -3.80 -21.37 29.23
CA VAL A 207 -3.36 -22.47 30.12
C VAL A 207 -3.29 -21.89 31.54
N ASP A 208 -4.41 -21.87 32.26
CA ASP A 208 -4.47 -22.28 33.68
C ASP A 208 -5.93 -22.25 34.17
N GLY A 209 -6.41 -23.38 34.71
CA GLY A 209 -7.71 -23.50 35.39
C GLY A 209 -8.59 -24.64 34.90
#